data_AF-A0A0N5D625-F1
#
_entry.id   AF-A0A0N5D625-F1
#
_cell.length_a   1.000
_cell.length_b   1.000
_cell.length_c   1.000
_cell.angle_alpha   90.00
_cell.angle_beta   90.00
_cell.angle_gamma   90.00
#
_symmetry.space_group_name_H-M   'P 1'
#
loop_
_entity.id
_entity.type
_entity.pdbx_description
1 polymer ?
#
loop_
_entity_poly.entity_id
_entity_poly.type
_entity_poly.pdbx_seq_one_letter_code
_entity_poly.pdbx_strand_id
1 'polypeptide(L)'
;MKTLIQTVLSGYVLNCSEEQFDTNNCSLQCIDESSAVVKLDLNNLEAYSLFPGKVVGMQGTFMGSLFVPDKIFEPKEPPLASFERQSGTDFLNVWCACGPFTSSTTLSYEQLYDFIELVNKEKPDVLILIGPFIDRTSSVVRSSKCCITYDELMETLLGKIDDALSGSDVQVLIIPNGKKDAALRPSFPTPAFRFLRHQKQLSKKSMIFLPDPAIVRIAGVEFAITASEIIQHLGKNEIGRLDGSENHDRMSRLVRDLFRQRSLYPLYPASDDITYKLRESVERASLLTIPHVIILPSMLTPTVKIVAGSVYVNINALVRGNNSTFMKLKIDFNEIDAKTDNSHTSIADFCEVKIVRL
;
A
#
# COMPACT_ATOMS: atom_id res chain seq x y z
N MET A 1 40.07 -15.34 -29.93
CA MET A 1 38.82 -15.24 -29.15
C MET A 1 39.15 -14.57 -27.84
N LYS A 2 38.69 -13.33 -27.61
CA LYS A 2 38.72 -12.75 -26.25
C LYS A 2 37.63 -13.44 -25.46
N THR A 3 38.00 -14.22 -24.44
CA THR A 3 37.04 -14.77 -23.48
C THR A 3 36.37 -13.59 -22.79
N LEU A 4 35.11 -13.33 -23.10
CA LEU A 4 34.33 -12.32 -22.39
C LEU A 4 34.21 -12.82 -20.95
N ILE A 5 34.78 -12.07 -20.00
CA ILE A 5 34.71 -12.39 -18.58
C ILE A 5 33.26 -12.14 -18.17
N GLN A 6 32.62 -13.18 -17.67
CA GLN A 6 31.28 -13.08 -17.12
C GLN A 6 31.39 -12.50 -15.70
N THR A 7 30.69 -11.40 -15.47
CA THR A 7 30.68 -10.66 -14.21
C THR A 7 29.28 -10.70 -13.61
N VAL A 8 29.23 -10.84 -12.29
CA VAL A 8 27.99 -10.72 -11.52
C VAL A 8 28.05 -9.43 -10.71
N LEU A 9 27.08 -8.56 -10.92
CA LEU A 9 26.91 -7.31 -10.18
C LEU A 9 25.66 -7.43 -9.30
N SER A 10 25.67 -6.77 -8.15
CA SER A 10 24.49 -6.63 -7.29
C SER A 10 24.34 -5.17 -6.90
N GLY A 11 23.14 -4.65 -7.03
CA GLY A 11 22.91 -3.22 -6.93
C GLY A 11 21.43 -2.86 -6.90
N TYR A 12 21.16 -1.58 -6.92
CA TYR A 12 19.83 -1.06 -7.19
C TYR A 12 19.79 -0.25 -8.48
N VAL A 13 18.68 -0.36 -9.18
CA VAL A 13 18.44 0.36 -10.43
C VAL A 13 18.34 1.86 -10.14
N LEU A 14 18.93 2.66 -11.02
CA LEU A 14 18.88 4.12 -10.97
C LEU A 14 18.39 4.67 -12.31
N ASN A 15 17.66 5.78 -12.21
CA ASN A 15 17.55 6.75 -13.28
C ASN A 15 18.65 7.81 -13.09
N CYS A 16 19.60 7.88 -14.02
CA CYS A 16 20.67 8.89 -13.97
C CYS A 16 20.31 10.17 -14.76
N SER A 17 19.08 10.27 -15.26
CA SER A 17 18.54 11.41 -16.00
C SER A 17 17.44 12.10 -15.19
N GLU A 18 17.17 13.37 -15.51
CA GLU A 18 15.96 14.07 -15.05
C GLU A 18 14.72 13.70 -15.90
N GLU A 19 14.93 12.98 -17.01
CA GLU A 19 13.86 12.52 -17.89
C GLU A 19 13.12 11.29 -17.34
N GLN A 20 11.96 11.00 -17.92
CA GLN A 20 11.18 9.79 -17.61
C GLN A 20 12.05 8.53 -17.74
N PHE A 21 11.95 7.62 -16.77
CA PHE A 21 12.73 6.40 -16.76
C PHE A 21 12.44 5.53 -18.00
N ASP A 22 13.48 5.17 -18.73
CA ASP A 22 13.45 4.39 -19.96
C ASP A 22 14.66 3.43 -20.05
N THR A 23 14.80 2.71 -21.16
CA THR A 23 15.92 1.78 -21.36
C THR A 23 17.27 2.49 -21.57
N ASN A 24 17.28 3.76 -21.98
CA ASN A 24 18.49 4.52 -22.31
C ASN A 24 19.13 5.18 -21.08
N ASN A 25 18.32 5.48 -20.06
CA ASN A 25 18.76 6.09 -18.80
C ASN A 25 18.82 5.09 -17.62
N CYS A 26 18.67 3.79 -17.90
CA CYS A 26 18.75 2.70 -16.92
C CYS A 26 20.20 2.37 -16.53
N SER A 27 20.52 2.55 -15.25
CA SER A 27 21.84 2.23 -14.68
C SER A 27 21.71 1.37 -13.41
N LEU A 28 22.79 0.72 -13.01
CA LEU A 28 22.89 -0.02 -11.74
C LEU A 28 23.91 0.68 -10.85
N GLN A 29 23.50 1.05 -9.63
CA GLN A 29 24.45 1.41 -8.57
C GLN A 29 24.82 0.16 -7.79
N CYS A 30 26.09 -0.23 -7.87
CA CYS A 30 26.60 -1.43 -7.21
C CYS A 30 26.65 -1.23 -5.69
N ILE A 31 26.37 -2.29 -4.93
CA ILE A 31 26.40 -2.29 -3.45
C ILE A 31 27.78 -2.76 -2.93
N ASP A 32 28.81 -2.74 -3.76
CA ASP A 32 30.19 -3.03 -3.36
C ASP A 32 30.90 -1.78 -2.79
N GLU A 33 32.15 -1.97 -2.33
CA GLU A 33 32.96 -0.89 -1.77
C GLU A 33 33.18 0.28 -2.74
N SER A 34 33.08 0.05 -4.05
CA SER A 34 33.26 1.08 -5.06
C SER A 34 32.04 1.96 -5.26
N SER A 35 30.84 1.45 -4.91
CA SER A 35 29.55 2.10 -5.18
C SER A 35 29.41 2.58 -6.63
N ALA A 36 30.06 1.88 -7.56
CA ALA A 36 30.13 2.28 -8.96
C ALA A 36 28.74 2.31 -9.61
N VAL A 37 28.50 3.32 -10.43
CA VAL A 37 27.30 3.44 -11.26
C VAL A 37 27.64 2.99 -12.67
N VAL A 38 26.93 1.96 -13.14
CA VAL A 38 27.19 1.31 -14.43
C VAL A 38 25.95 1.41 -15.31
N LYS A 39 26.12 1.89 -16.55
CA LYS A 39 25.02 1.94 -17.52
C LYS A 39 24.68 0.54 -18.02
N LEU A 40 23.40 0.28 -18.22
CA LEU A 40 22.89 -1.03 -18.63
C LEU A 40 22.46 -1.04 -20.10
N ASP A 41 22.82 -2.10 -20.81
CA ASP A 41 22.23 -2.45 -22.11
C ASP A 41 21.34 -3.68 -21.96
N LEU A 42 20.03 -3.45 -21.96
CA LEU A 42 19.03 -4.49 -21.71
C LEU A 42 18.67 -5.29 -22.98
N ASN A 43 19.35 -5.07 -24.12
CA ASN A 43 18.94 -5.67 -25.40
C ASN A 43 19.01 -7.19 -25.42
N ASN A 44 19.95 -7.79 -24.68
CA ASN A 44 20.15 -9.24 -24.61
C ASN A 44 19.14 -9.95 -23.69
N LEU A 45 18.34 -9.21 -22.93
CA LEU A 45 17.32 -9.78 -22.06
C LEU A 45 16.03 -10.03 -22.84
N GLU A 46 15.54 -11.26 -22.77
CA GLU A 46 14.24 -11.65 -23.34
C GLU A 46 13.08 -11.05 -22.54
N ALA A 47 13.19 -11.09 -21.22
CA ALA A 47 12.20 -10.51 -20.31
C ALA A 47 12.84 -9.85 -19.08
N TYR A 48 12.27 -8.72 -18.65
CA TYR A 48 12.63 -7.98 -17.44
C TYR A 48 11.52 -7.03 -17.01
N SER A 49 11.57 -6.64 -15.73
CA SER A 49 10.75 -5.58 -15.13
C SER A 49 11.62 -4.79 -14.18
N LEU A 50 11.90 -3.52 -14.49
CA LEU A 50 12.80 -2.68 -13.71
C LEU A 50 12.13 -1.35 -13.38
N PHE A 51 12.43 -0.80 -12.20
CA PHE A 51 12.07 0.55 -11.79
C PHE A 51 13.18 1.11 -10.90
N PRO A 52 13.34 2.45 -10.78
CA PRO A 52 14.35 3.06 -9.93
C PRO A 52 14.21 2.63 -8.46
N GLY A 53 15.31 2.21 -7.84
CA GLY A 53 15.34 1.66 -6.48
C GLY A 53 15.22 0.14 -6.41
N LYS A 54 14.84 -0.54 -7.50
CA LYS A 54 14.72 -2.01 -7.52
C LYS A 54 16.10 -2.66 -7.29
N VAL A 55 16.23 -3.42 -6.21
CA VAL A 55 17.40 -4.23 -5.88
C VAL A 55 17.40 -5.49 -6.73
N VAL A 56 18.51 -5.72 -7.45
CA VAL A 56 18.70 -6.84 -8.37
C VAL A 56 20.15 -7.30 -8.39
N GLY A 57 20.35 -8.59 -8.67
CA GLY A 57 21.61 -9.13 -9.15
C GLY A 57 21.57 -9.24 -10.68
N MET A 58 22.67 -8.95 -11.36
CA MET A 58 22.76 -9.10 -12.82
C MET A 58 24.03 -9.84 -13.20
N GLN A 59 23.91 -10.81 -14.09
CA GLN A 59 25.03 -11.53 -14.67
C GLN A 59 25.16 -11.15 -16.14
N GLY A 60 26.37 -10.78 -16.54
CA GLY A 60 26.68 -10.52 -17.93
C GLY A 60 28.09 -10.01 -18.16
N THR A 61 28.28 -9.20 -19.20
CA THR A 61 29.61 -8.84 -19.69
C THR A 61 29.75 -7.34 -19.91
N PHE A 62 30.98 -6.82 -19.79
CA PHE A 62 31.27 -5.42 -20.10
C PHE A 62 31.64 -5.24 -21.58
N MET A 63 30.97 -4.30 -22.24
CA MET A 63 31.33 -3.79 -23.56
C MET A 63 31.81 -2.33 -23.42
N GLY A 64 33.10 -2.16 -23.15
CA GLY A 64 33.65 -0.86 -22.79
C GLY A 64 33.18 -0.45 -21.38
N SER A 65 32.47 0.68 -21.27
CA SER A 65 31.87 1.17 -20.02
C SER A 65 30.42 0.73 -19.80
N LEU A 66 29.83 0.02 -20.77
CA LEU A 66 28.46 -0.45 -20.74
C LEU A 66 28.42 -1.89 -20.24
N PHE A 67 27.54 -2.19 -19.29
CA PHE A 67 27.30 -3.56 -18.85
C PHE A 67 26.09 -4.14 -19.57
N VAL A 68 26.29 -5.27 -20.21
CA VAL A 68 25.29 -5.96 -21.03
C VAL A 68 24.86 -7.21 -20.25
N PRO A 69 23.79 -7.15 -19.44
CA PRO A 69 23.27 -8.31 -18.72
C PRO A 69 22.65 -9.35 -19.66
N ASP A 70 22.95 -10.62 -19.40
CA ASP A 70 22.32 -11.78 -20.00
C ASP A 70 21.29 -12.42 -19.05
N LYS A 71 21.37 -12.12 -17.75
CA LYS A 71 20.44 -12.63 -16.74
C LYS A 71 20.24 -11.67 -15.58
N ILE A 72 18.99 -11.56 -15.12
CA ILE A 72 18.61 -10.82 -13.91
C ILE A 72 18.19 -11.80 -12.82
N PHE A 73 18.63 -11.53 -11.59
CA PHE A 73 18.25 -12.23 -10.38
C PHE A 73 17.52 -11.25 -9.46
N GLU A 74 16.32 -11.61 -9.05
CA GLU A 74 15.55 -10.84 -8.08
C GLU A 74 15.65 -11.46 -6.69
N PRO A 75 15.55 -10.67 -5.61
CA PRO A 75 15.51 -11.21 -4.27
C PRO A 75 14.37 -12.22 -4.12
N LYS A 76 14.64 -13.30 -3.38
CA LYS A 76 13.60 -14.30 -3.06
C LYS A 76 12.50 -13.63 -2.22
N GLU A 77 11.25 -13.95 -2.58
CA GLU A 77 10.07 -13.63 -1.78
C GLU A 77 10.27 -14.07 -0.31
N PRO A 78 9.89 -13.22 0.66
CA PRO A 78 9.84 -13.63 2.06
C PRO A 78 8.77 -14.72 2.26
N PRO A 79 8.82 -15.48 3.37
CA PRO A 79 7.75 -16.41 3.69
C PRO A 79 6.41 -15.68 3.86
N LEU A 80 5.31 -16.39 3.59
CA LEU A 80 3.98 -15.93 3.98
C LEU A 80 3.93 -15.77 5.50
N ALA A 81 3.22 -14.75 5.99
CA ALA A 81 2.99 -14.57 7.40
C ALA A 81 2.38 -15.84 8.03
N SER A 82 2.77 -16.14 9.26
CA SER A 82 2.15 -17.24 9.99
C SER A 82 0.74 -16.84 10.40
N PHE A 83 -0.21 -17.75 10.24
CA PHE A 83 -1.56 -17.60 10.76
C PHE A 83 -1.69 -18.31 12.11
N GLU A 84 -2.19 -17.58 13.11
CA GLU A 84 -2.53 -18.13 14.41
C GLU A 84 -3.92 -17.62 14.77
N ARG A 85 -4.93 -18.47 14.56
CA ARG A 85 -6.33 -18.14 14.80
C ARG A 85 -6.52 -17.69 16.25
N GLN A 86 -7.18 -16.54 16.43
CA GLN A 86 -7.62 -16.11 17.75
C GLN A 86 -8.74 -17.03 18.27
N SER A 87 -8.58 -17.55 19.49
CA SER A 87 -9.57 -18.45 20.09
C SER A 87 -10.94 -17.79 20.21
N GLY A 88 -11.99 -18.50 19.80
CA GLY A 88 -13.37 -18.02 19.86
C GLY A 88 -13.80 -17.10 18.72
N THR A 89 -12.96 -16.91 17.70
CA THR A 89 -13.33 -16.17 16.49
C THR A 89 -13.58 -17.14 15.34
N ASP A 90 -14.83 -17.24 14.88
CA ASP A 90 -15.25 -18.13 13.78
C ASP A 90 -15.20 -17.46 12.41
N PHE A 91 -15.51 -16.17 12.39
CA PHE A 91 -15.50 -15.35 11.20
C PHE A 91 -14.82 -14.03 11.51
N LEU A 92 -14.23 -13.42 10.49
CA LEU A 92 -13.74 -12.05 10.55
C LEU A 92 -14.35 -11.23 9.41
N ASN A 93 -15.12 -10.21 9.76
CA ASN A 93 -15.71 -9.25 8.83
C ASN A 93 -15.00 -7.90 8.97
N VAL A 94 -14.23 -7.53 7.95
CA VAL A 94 -13.49 -6.25 7.89
C VAL A 94 -14.07 -5.39 6.78
N TRP A 95 -14.48 -4.18 7.11
CA TRP A 95 -14.82 -3.16 6.13
C TRP A 95 -13.69 -2.16 5.98
N CYS A 96 -13.48 -1.66 4.77
CA CYS A 96 -12.46 -0.64 4.53
C CYS A 96 -12.97 0.45 3.59
N ALA A 97 -12.78 1.71 3.95
CA ALA A 97 -13.04 2.86 3.10
C ALA A 97 -11.81 3.78 3.10
N CYS A 98 -11.56 4.42 1.95
CA CYS A 98 -10.46 5.36 1.77
C CYS A 98 -11.02 6.75 1.46
N GLY A 99 -10.38 7.80 1.95
CA GLY A 99 -10.76 9.17 1.62
C GLY A 99 -10.45 9.54 0.15
N PRO A 100 -10.95 10.69 -0.33
CA PRO A 100 -11.75 11.65 0.41
C PRO A 100 -13.13 11.13 0.84
N PHE A 101 -13.59 11.62 1.99
CA PHE A 101 -14.88 11.27 2.61
C PHE A 101 -15.98 12.32 2.38
N THR A 102 -15.66 13.34 1.57
CA THR A 102 -16.57 14.43 1.16
C THR A 102 -16.14 14.90 -0.23
N SER A 103 -17.01 15.62 -0.93
CA SER A 103 -16.66 16.22 -2.22
C SER A 103 -15.69 17.41 -2.06
N SER A 104 -15.05 17.83 -3.15
CA SER A 104 -14.12 18.97 -3.12
C SER A 104 -14.78 20.33 -2.88
N THR A 105 -16.11 20.40 -2.91
CA THR A 105 -16.89 21.64 -2.82
C THR A 105 -17.63 21.80 -1.51
N THR A 106 -17.63 20.79 -0.62
CA THR A 106 -18.36 20.81 0.65
C THR A 106 -17.54 20.23 1.81
N LEU A 107 -17.88 20.67 3.03
CA LEU A 107 -17.41 20.11 4.30
C LEU A 107 -18.56 19.45 5.07
N SER A 108 -19.63 19.02 4.39
CA SER A 108 -20.78 18.37 5.05
C SER A 108 -20.52 16.93 5.45
N TYR A 109 -19.70 16.17 4.68
CA TYR A 109 -19.39 14.75 4.94
C TYR A 109 -20.64 13.84 4.96
N GLU A 110 -21.69 14.19 4.22
CA GLU A 110 -22.94 13.39 4.14
C GLU A 110 -22.66 11.93 3.78
N GLN A 111 -21.83 11.68 2.75
CA GLN A 111 -21.51 10.31 2.32
C GLN A 111 -20.76 9.51 3.39
N LEU A 112 -19.95 10.17 4.23
CA LEU A 112 -19.32 9.52 5.37
C LEU A 112 -20.38 9.12 6.39
N TYR A 113 -21.31 10.01 6.73
CA TYR A 113 -22.34 9.69 7.72
C TYR A 113 -23.28 8.58 7.23
N ASP A 114 -23.70 8.61 5.96
CA ASP A 114 -24.50 7.53 5.34
C ASP A 114 -23.74 6.19 5.42
N PHE A 115 -22.43 6.20 5.15
CA PHE A 115 -21.59 5.02 5.27
C PHE A 115 -21.47 4.51 6.71
N ILE A 116 -21.30 5.40 7.69
CA ILE A 116 -21.21 5.02 9.11
C ILE A 116 -22.56 4.51 9.63
N GLU A 117 -23.68 5.05 9.18
CA GLU A 117 -25.01 4.50 9.49
C GLU A 117 -25.15 3.07 8.97
N LEU A 118 -24.68 2.80 7.75
CA LEU A 118 -24.65 1.46 7.19
C LEU A 118 -23.74 0.52 8.00
N VAL A 119 -22.58 0.98 8.45
CA VAL A 119 -21.69 0.23 9.35
C VAL A 119 -22.40 -0.10 10.67
N ASN A 120 -23.09 0.87 11.28
CA ASN A 120 -23.81 0.64 12.54
C ASN A 120 -24.96 -0.38 12.37
N LYS A 121 -25.58 -0.40 11.19
CA LYS A 121 -26.64 -1.35 10.83
C LYS A 121 -26.10 -2.78 10.61
N GLU A 122 -25.01 -2.92 9.85
CA GLU A 122 -24.46 -4.24 9.48
C GLU A 122 -23.42 -4.80 10.45
N LYS A 123 -22.86 -3.95 11.32
CA LYS A 123 -21.96 -4.31 12.44
C LYS A 123 -20.79 -5.23 12.03
N PRO A 124 -19.89 -4.81 11.13
CA PRO A 124 -18.65 -5.55 10.90
C PRO A 124 -17.78 -5.60 12.17
N ASP A 125 -16.91 -6.60 12.28
CA ASP A 125 -16.00 -6.72 13.43
C ASP A 125 -14.99 -5.56 13.46
N VAL A 126 -14.48 -5.17 12.28
CA VAL A 126 -13.52 -4.07 12.13
C VAL A 126 -13.90 -3.14 10.97
N LEU A 127 -13.83 -1.83 11.22
CA LEU A 127 -13.89 -0.79 10.20
C LEU A 127 -12.51 -0.12 10.06
N ILE A 128 -11.93 -0.17 8.87
CA ILE A 128 -10.69 0.51 8.51
C ILE A 128 -11.01 1.78 7.71
N LEU A 129 -10.62 2.94 8.23
CA LEU A 129 -10.73 4.22 7.54
C LEU A 129 -9.35 4.76 7.22
N ILE A 130 -9.06 4.88 5.93
CA ILE A 130 -7.80 5.39 5.40
C ILE A 130 -8.04 6.82 4.90
N GLY A 131 -7.16 7.77 5.23
CA GLY A 131 -7.28 9.15 4.78
C GLY A 131 -7.23 9.33 3.25
N PRO A 132 -7.39 10.57 2.75
CA PRO A 132 -7.53 11.79 3.55
C PRO A 132 -8.91 11.97 4.16
N PHE A 133 -8.92 12.29 5.46
CA PHE A 133 -10.11 12.76 6.18
C PHE A 133 -10.41 14.20 5.80
N ILE A 134 -9.39 15.06 5.87
CA ILE A 134 -9.49 16.46 5.42
C ILE A 134 -8.54 16.62 4.25
N ASP A 135 -9.07 16.61 3.03
CA ASP A 135 -8.24 16.74 1.83
C ASP A 135 -7.73 18.18 1.67
N ARG A 136 -6.44 18.40 1.93
CA ARG A 136 -5.78 19.71 1.77
C ARG A 136 -5.80 20.26 0.34
N THR A 137 -6.07 19.40 -0.65
CA THR A 137 -6.15 19.79 -2.06
C THR A 137 -7.56 20.27 -2.45
N SER A 138 -8.56 19.99 -1.60
CA SER A 138 -9.95 20.41 -1.77
C SER A 138 -10.07 21.94 -1.88
N SER A 139 -10.95 22.42 -2.77
CA SER A 139 -11.10 23.85 -3.01
C SER A 139 -11.76 24.55 -1.82
N VAL A 140 -12.70 23.90 -1.14
CA VAL A 140 -13.33 24.45 0.07
C VAL A 140 -12.35 24.52 1.25
N VAL A 141 -11.49 23.51 1.42
CA VAL A 141 -10.46 23.49 2.48
C VAL A 141 -9.42 24.59 2.28
N ARG A 142 -9.02 24.85 1.02
CA ARG A 142 -8.08 25.94 0.68
C ARG A 142 -8.71 27.33 0.66
N SER A 143 -10.04 27.43 0.76
CA SER A 143 -10.72 28.71 0.68
C SER A 143 -10.65 29.49 1.99
N SER A 144 -10.71 30.82 1.91
CA SER A 144 -10.85 31.69 3.08
C SER A 144 -12.16 31.50 3.86
N LYS A 145 -13.09 30.68 3.35
CA LYS A 145 -14.34 30.33 4.01
C LYS A 145 -14.19 29.18 5.01
N CYS A 146 -13.06 28.47 5.00
CA CYS A 146 -12.76 27.47 6.02
C CYS A 146 -12.35 28.18 7.32
N CYS A 147 -13.33 28.56 8.12
CA CYS A 147 -13.14 29.29 9.39
C CYS A 147 -12.87 28.37 10.60
N ILE A 148 -12.67 27.08 10.38
CA ILE A 148 -12.37 26.07 11.41
C ILE A 148 -10.93 25.57 11.21
N THR A 149 -10.24 25.27 12.31
CA THR A 149 -8.92 24.64 12.21
C THR A 149 -9.04 23.19 11.75
N TYR A 150 -8.00 22.65 11.10
CA TYR A 150 -8.02 21.25 10.66
C TYR A 150 -8.11 20.28 11.84
N ASP A 151 -7.50 20.61 12.98
CA ASP A 151 -7.59 19.80 14.20
C ASP A 151 -9.03 19.77 14.74
N GLU A 152 -9.71 20.91 14.82
CA GLU A 152 -11.11 20.96 15.27
C GLU A 152 -12.06 20.24 14.31
N LEU A 153 -11.85 20.37 13.00
CA LEU A 153 -12.64 19.65 12.01
C LEU A 153 -12.43 18.13 12.14
N MET A 154 -11.18 17.69 12.31
CA MET A 154 -10.86 16.28 12.49
C MET A 154 -11.45 15.73 13.78
N GLU A 155 -11.33 16.45 14.90
CA GLU A 155 -11.95 16.08 16.18
C GLU A 155 -13.49 15.98 16.05
N THR A 156 -14.12 16.89 15.32
CA THR A 156 -15.57 16.85 15.05
C THR A 156 -15.97 15.60 14.25
N LEU A 157 -15.19 15.24 13.21
CA LEU A 157 -15.45 14.05 12.40
C LEU A 157 -15.33 12.77 13.24
N LEU A 158 -14.26 12.65 14.01
CA LEU A 158 -14.02 11.49 14.86
C LEU A 158 -15.08 11.36 15.96
N GLY A 159 -15.51 12.48 16.57
CA GLY A 159 -16.61 12.49 17.53
C GLY A 159 -17.91 11.96 16.94
N LYS A 160 -18.28 12.41 15.74
CA LYS A 160 -19.48 11.90 15.05
C LYS A 160 -19.41 10.42 14.70
N ILE A 161 -18.23 9.91 14.34
CA ILE A 161 -18.02 8.47 14.10
C ILE A 161 -18.19 7.68 15.39
N ASP A 162 -17.57 8.12 16.50
CA ASP A 162 -17.68 7.46 17.81
C ASP A 162 -19.12 7.50 18.34
N ASP A 163 -19.81 8.65 18.22
CA ASP A 163 -21.21 8.81 18.62
C ASP A 163 -22.13 7.88 17.82
N ALA A 164 -21.97 7.82 16.50
CA ALA A 164 -22.80 7.00 15.62
C ALA A 164 -22.60 5.49 15.84
N LEU A 165 -21.41 5.08 16.30
CA LEU A 165 -21.07 3.69 16.63
C LEU A 165 -21.13 3.42 18.13
N SER A 166 -21.68 4.33 18.92
CA SER A 166 -21.76 4.19 20.38
C SER A 166 -22.62 2.98 20.76
N GLY A 167 -22.06 2.10 21.59
CA GLY A 167 -22.69 0.83 21.98
C GLY A 167 -22.59 -0.29 20.94
N SER A 168 -21.86 -0.07 19.84
CA SER A 168 -21.47 -1.12 18.91
C SER A 168 -20.13 -1.76 19.32
N ASP A 169 -19.94 -3.03 18.98
CA ASP A 169 -18.68 -3.76 19.17
C ASP A 169 -17.69 -3.56 17.99
N VAL A 170 -18.06 -2.75 16.99
CA VAL A 170 -17.21 -2.43 15.83
C VAL A 170 -15.93 -1.74 16.28
N GLN A 171 -14.77 -2.34 15.99
CA GLN A 171 -13.48 -1.71 16.20
C GLN A 171 -13.10 -0.84 15.00
N VAL A 172 -12.73 0.42 15.23
CA VAL A 172 -12.40 1.38 14.18
C VAL A 172 -10.88 1.60 14.12
N LEU A 173 -10.26 1.35 12.97
CA LEU A 173 -8.86 1.65 12.69
C LEU A 173 -8.76 2.90 11.81
N ILE A 174 -8.03 3.91 12.28
CA ILE A 174 -7.82 5.18 11.57
C ILE A 174 -6.38 5.26 11.07
N ILE A 175 -6.19 5.34 9.75
CA ILE A 175 -4.89 5.43 9.07
C ILE A 175 -4.82 6.77 8.32
N PRO A 176 -3.80 7.61 8.52
CA PRO A 176 -3.67 8.87 7.79
C PRO A 176 -3.26 8.66 6.33
N ASN A 177 -3.49 9.68 5.51
CA ASN A 177 -2.82 9.84 4.22
C ASN A 177 -1.80 10.98 4.31
N GLY A 178 -0.52 10.64 4.39
CA GLY A 178 0.55 11.64 4.56
C GLY A 178 0.58 12.73 3.49
N LYS A 179 0.21 12.40 2.26
CA LYS A 179 0.21 13.35 1.15
C LYS A 179 -0.94 14.35 1.25
N LYS A 180 -2.15 13.91 1.62
CA LYS A 180 -3.39 14.67 1.45
C LYS A 180 -4.06 15.13 2.76
N ASP A 181 -3.81 14.53 3.92
CA ASP A 181 -4.50 14.90 5.18
C ASP A 181 -4.08 16.23 5.77
N ALA A 182 -4.93 17.25 5.74
CA ALA A 182 -4.59 18.61 6.19
C ALA A 182 -4.25 18.71 7.70
N ALA A 183 -4.79 17.82 8.54
CA ALA A 183 -4.51 17.79 9.98
C ALA A 183 -3.13 17.23 10.34
N LEU A 184 -2.31 16.83 9.34
CA LEU A 184 -0.95 16.33 9.56
C LEU A 184 0.05 17.05 8.67
N ARG A 185 1.31 17.10 9.13
CA ARG A 185 2.41 17.52 8.26
C ARG A 185 2.67 16.44 7.22
N PRO A 186 2.83 16.81 5.93
CA PRO A 186 3.13 15.83 4.91
C PRO A 186 4.47 15.17 5.17
N SER A 187 4.45 13.86 5.30
CA SER A 187 5.64 13.01 5.48
C SER A 187 5.26 11.57 5.22
N PHE A 188 6.16 10.81 4.58
CA PHE A 188 6.10 9.36 4.50
C PHE A 188 7.39 8.77 5.05
N PRO A 189 7.33 7.83 6.01
CA PRO A 189 6.14 7.36 6.74
C PRO A 189 5.43 8.47 7.54
N THR A 190 4.11 8.40 7.61
CA THR A 190 3.26 9.34 8.34
C THR A 190 2.98 8.82 9.76
N PRO A 191 3.18 9.65 10.80
CA PRO A 191 2.79 9.25 12.15
C PRO A 191 1.26 9.13 12.28
N ALA A 192 0.81 8.29 13.22
CA ALA A 192 -0.59 8.25 13.62
C ALA A 192 -1.06 9.64 14.09
N PHE A 193 -2.35 9.93 13.91
CA PHE A 193 -2.93 11.16 14.43
C PHE A 193 -2.76 11.24 15.95
N ARG A 194 -2.51 12.45 16.46
CA ARG A 194 -2.32 12.73 17.89
C ARG A 194 -3.30 13.81 18.34
N PHE A 195 -4.41 13.40 18.93
CA PHE A 195 -5.38 14.35 19.50
C PHE A 195 -5.19 14.45 21.02
N LEU A 196 -4.68 15.61 21.46
CA LEU A 196 -4.35 15.87 22.87
C LEU A 196 -5.59 16.21 23.71
N ARG A 197 -6.64 16.80 23.10
CA ARG A 197 -7.79 17.34 23.84
C ARG A 197 -8.83 16.28 24.22
N HIS A 198 -8.86 15.13 23.55
CA HIS A 198 -9.97 14.17 23.64
C HIS A 198 -9.61 12.75 24.11
N GLN A 199 -8.41 12.53 24.68
CA GLN A 199 -8.10 11.29 25.41
C GLN A 199 -9.01 11.06 26.64
N LYS A 200 -10.00 11.91 26.95
CA LYS A 200 -10.92 11.72 28.08
C LYS A 200 -12.38 11.46 27.68
N GLN A 201 -12.77 11.68 26.41
CA GLN A 201 -14.19 11.63 25.99
C GLN A 201 -14.50 10.59 24.91
N LEU A 202 -13.57 10.31 23.99
CA LEU A 202 -13.74 9.19 23.08
C LEU A 202 -13.78 7.90 23.88
N SER A 203 -14.69 7.00 23.53
CA SER A 203 -14.69 5.66 24.09
C SER A 203 -13.38 4.97 23.70
N LYS A 204 -12.33 5.06 24.54
CA LYS A 204 -10.95 4.62 24.24
C LYS A 204 -10.84 3.18 23.73
N LYS A 205 -11.90 2.38 23.84
CA LYS A 205 -11.93 0.98 23.45
C LYS A 205 -12.25 0.76 21.97
N SER A 206 -12.97 1.66 21.29
CA SER A 206 -13.46 1.42 19.92
C SER A 206 -12.46 1.86 18.84
N MET A 207 -11.78 2.99 19.02
CA MET A 207 -10.98 3.61 17.95
C MET A 207 -9.47 3.55 18.20
N ILE A 208 -8.73 3.01 17.23
CA ILE A 208 -7.28 2.86 17.24
C ILE A 208 -6.68 3.68 16.09
N PHE A 209 -5.72 4.55 16.41
CA PHE A 209 -4.99 5.35 15.44
C PHE A 209 -3.67 4.68 15.08
N LEU A 210 -3.44 4.46 13.79
CA LEU A 210 -2.27 3.78 13.24
C LEU A 210 -1.46 4.73 12.33
N PRO A 211 -0.16 4.49 12.14
CA PRO A 211 0.64 5.24 11.16
C PRO A 211 0.33 4.83 9.71
N ASP A 212 0.92 5.54 8.73
CA ASP A 212 0.99 5.09 7.33
C ASP A 212 2.48 4.91 6.93
N PRO A 213 2.92 3.72 6.49
CA PRO A 213 2.15 2.48 6.40
C PRO A 213 1.85 1.88 7.79
N ALA A 214 0.91 0.94 7.83
CA ALA A 214 0.60 0.12 9.01
C ALA A 214 0.65 -1.37 8.67
N ILE A 215 1.29 -2.16 9.53
CA ILE A 215 1.19 -3.62 9.55
C ILE A 215 0.53 -4.02 10.86
N VAL A 216 -0.64 -4.66 10.78
CA VAL A 216 -1.46 -5.00 11.96
C VAL A 216 -1.99 -6.42 11.86
N ARG A 217 -2.17 -7.10 13.00
CA ARG A 217 -2.83 -8.41 13.05
C ARG A 217 -4.23 -8.27 13.64
N ILE A 218 -5.23 -8.76 12.91
CA ILE A 218 -6.64 -8.76 13.32
C ILE A 218 -7.08 -10.23 13.36
N ALA A 219 -7.44 -10.73 14.53
CA ALA A 219 -7.80 -12.14 14.75
C ALA A 219 -6.78 -13.15 14.17
N GLY A 220 -5.49 -12.82 14.25
CA GLY A 220 -4.39 -13.65 13.70
C GLY A 220 -4.03 -13.38 12.24
N VAL A 221 -4.84 -12.61 11.52
CA VAL A 221 -4.62 -12.26 10.11
C VAL A 221 -3.79 -10.98 10.02
N GLU A 222 -2.58 -11.05 9.46
CA GLU A 222 -1.73 -9.90 9.14
C GLU A 222 -2.23 -9.10 7.92
N PHE A 223 -2.46 -7.81 8.14
CA PHE A 223 -2.79 -6.80 7.15
C PHE A 223 -1.62 -5.84 6.98
N ALA A 224 -1.25 -5.55 5.73
CA ALA A 224 -0.41 -4.39 5.40
C ALA A 224 -1.24 -3.34 4.68
N ILE A 225 -1.19 -2.10 5.16
CA ILE A 225 -2.04 -1.01 4.70
C ILE A 225 -1.15 0.20 4.43
N THR A 226 -1.29 0.83 3.26
CA THR A 226 -0.66 2.12 3.00
C THR A 226 -1.47 3.02 2.09
N ALA A 227 -1.47 4.31 2.39
CA ALA A 227 -2.15 5.36 1.62
C ALA A 227 -1.21 6.08 0.63
N SER A 228 -0.01 5.53 0.41
CA SER A 228 1.07 6.14 -0.38
C SER A 228 0.85 6.15 -1.89
N GLU A 229 -0.17 5.45 -2.42
CA GLU A 229 -0.41 5.27 -3.85
C GLU A 229 0.75 4.54 -4.59
N ILE A 230 1.58 3.76 -3.87
CA ILE A 230 2.81 3.12 -4.38
C ILE A 230 2.63 2.34 -5.69
N ILE A 231 1.53 1.62 -5.88
CA ILE A 231 1.28 0.85 -7.13
C ILE A 231 1.17 1.78 -8.34
N GLN A 232 0.59 2.98 -8.16
CA GLN A 232 0.53 3.98 -9.22
C GLN A 232 1.92 4.58 -9.48
N HIS A 233 2.72 4.80 -8.43
CA HIS A 233 4.08 5.32 -8.57
C HIS A 233 5.00 4.34 -9.30
N LEU A 234 4.98 3.05 -8.92
CA LEU A 234 5.73 2.02 -9.63
C LEU A 234 5.23 1.87 -11.07
N GLY A 235 3.91 1.84 -11.29
CA GLY A 235 3.33 1.74 -12.63
C GLY A 235 3.66 2.93 -13.56
N LYS A 236 4.09 4.07 -13.04
CA LYS A 236 4.61 5.18 -13.87
C LYS A 236 6.09 5.05 -14.17
N ASN A 237 6.86 4.40 -13.30
CA ASN A 237 8.32 4.35 -13.34
C ASN A 237 8.90 2.98 -13.69
N GLU A 238 8.05 2.05 -14.10
CA GLU A 238 8.45 0.71 -14.51
C GLU A 238 8.69 0.66 -16.01
N ILE A 239 9.82 0.09 -16.39
CA ILE A 239 10.12 -0.36 -17.75
C ILE A 239 10.14 -1.89 -17.76
N GLY A 240 9.74 -2.48 -18.88
CA GLY A 240 9.81 -3.92 -19.01
C GLY A 240 9.73 -4.39 -20.45
N ARG A 241 10.35 -5.53 -20.69
CA ARG A 241 10.09 -6.39 -21.83
C ARG A 241 9.53 -7.66 -21.23
N LEU A 242 8.36 -8.11 -21.66
CA LEU A 242 7.72 -9.30 -21.09
C LEU A 242 7.61 -10.36 -22.17
N ASP A 243 7.80 -11.61 -21.78
CA ASP A 243 7.30 -12.70 -22.60
C ASP A 243 5.76 -12.59 -22.66
N GLY A 244 5.14 -13.13 -23.71
CA GLY A 244 3.72 -12.93 -24.00
C GLY A 244 2.74 -13.36 -22.89
N SER A 245 3.21 -14.02 -21.82
CA SER A 245 2.38 -14.50 -20.72
C SER A 245 2.25 -13.48 -19.57
N GLU A 246 3.33 -12.77 -19.20
CA GLU A 246 3.32 -11.78 -18.11
C GLU A 246 2.72 -10.41 -18.50
N ASN A 247 2.49 -10.20 -19.79
CA ASN A 247 1.96 -8.94 -20.33
C ASN A 247 0.52 -8.62 -19.83
N HIS A 248 -0.20 -9.61 -19.29
CA HIS A 248 -1.59 -9.46 -18.88
C HIS A 248 -1.81 -9.05 -17.42
N ASP A 249 -0.85 -9.25 -16.51
CA ASP A 249 -1.04 -8.92 -15.09
C ASP A 249 0.05 -8.04 -14.48
N ARG A 250 0.15 -6.82 -15.00
CA ARG A 250 0.99 -5.77 -14.46
C ARG A 250 0.78 -5.53 -12.96
N MET A 251 -0.45 -5.53 -12.47
CA MET A 251 -0.74 -5.26 -11.06
C MET A 251 -0.14 -6.32 -10.13
N SER A 252 -0.34 -7.60 -10.44
CA SER A 252 0.22 -8.69 -9.63
C SER A 252 1.74 -8.65 -9.61
N ARG A 253 2.37 -8.28 -10.73
CA ARG A 253 3.82 -8.11 -10.84
C ARG A 253 4.33 -6.97 -9.96
N LEU A 254 3.69 -5.79 -10.00
CA LEU A 254 4.05 -4.65 -9.14
C LEU A 254 3.86 -4.94 -7.65
N VAL A 255 2.80 -5.67 -7.27
CA VAL A 255 2.59 -6.09 -5.87
C VAL A 255 3.64 -7.10 -5.44
N ARG A 256 3.98 -8.06 -6.31
CA ARG A 256 5.03 -9.04 -6.06
C ARG A 256 6.40 -8.39 -5.91
N ASP A 257 6.66 -7.30 -6.63
CA ASP A 257 7.84 -6.47 -6.46
C ASP A 257 7.93 -5.87 -5.05
N LEU A 258 6.82 -5.43 -4.43
CA LEU A 258 6.84 -4.98 -3.03
C LEU A 258 7.35 -6.08 -2.08
N PHE A 259 6.92 -7.32 -2.30
CA PHE A 259 7.32 -8.47 -1.49
C PHE A 259 8.80 -8.83 -1.69
N ARG A 260 9.25 -8.92 -2.95
CA ARG A 260 10.67 -9.19 -3.28
C ARG A 260 11.59 -8.11 -2.74
N GLN A 261 11.19 -6.86 -2.88
CA GLN A 261 11.95 -5.71 -2.37
C GLN A 261 11.77 -5.48 -0.87
N ARG A 262 10.95 -6.30 -0.20
CA ARG A 262 10.73 -6.26 1.26
C ARG A 262 10.37 -4.86 1.77
N SER A 263 9.59 -4.12 0.98
CA SER A 263 9.23 -2.73 1.28
C SER A 263 7.87 -2.38 0.71
N LEU A 264 7.06 -1.67 1.49
CA LEU A 264 5.81 -1.04 1.05
C LEU A 264 6.05 0.21 0.19
N TYR A 265 7.30 0.67 0.06
CA TYR A 265 7.69 1.76 -0.83
C TYR A 265 9.12 1.57 -1.37
N PRO A 266 9.34 0.67 -2.35
CA PRO A 266 10.67 0.37 -2.88
C PRO A 266 11.14 1.35 -3.97
N LEU A 267 10.27 2.23 -4.47
CA LEU A 267 10.63 3.22 -5.49
C LEU A 267 11.62 4.24 -4.89
N TYR A 268 12.79 4.38 -5.50
CA TYR A 268 13.81 5.33 -5.08
C TYR A 268 14.54 5.98 -6.27
N PRO A 269 14.65 7.33 -6.32
CA PRO A 269 13.99 8.31 -5.43
C PRO A 269 12.47 8.15 -5.40
N ALA A 270 11.84 8.56 -4.29
CA ALA A 270 10.39 8.50 -4.18
C ALA A 270 9.72 9.45 -5.19
N SER A 271 8.45 9.21 -5.49
CA SER A 271 7.67 10.09 -6.36
C SER A 271 7.62 11.52 -5.79
N ASP A 272 7.67 12.54 -6.66
CA ASP A 272 7.78 13.95 -6.29
C ASP A 272 6.64 14.47 -5.39
N ASP A 273 5.51 13.77 -5.39
CA ASP A 273 4.33 14.07 -4.57
C ASP A 273 4.40 13.47 -3.15
N ILE A 274 5.48 12.77 -2.81
CA ILE A 274 5.71 12.17 -1.50
C ILE A 274 6.86 12.90 -0.79
N THR A 275 6.57 13.47 0.39
CA THR A 275 7.61 13.98 1.29
C THR A 275 8.31 12.81 1.99
N TYR A 276 9.29 12.23 1.29
CA TYR A 276 9.92 10.97 1.69
C TYR A 276 11.02 11.15 2.73
N LYS A 277 10.93 10.39 3.82
CA LYS A 277 11.96 10.32 4.85
C LYS A 277 12.67 8.97 4.76
N LEU A 278 13.82 8.95 4.07
CA LEU A 278 14.51 7.71 3.72
C LEU A 278 14.79 6.80 4.92
N ARG A 279 15.38 7.34 5.99
CA ARG A 279 15.72 6.55 7.19
C ARG A 279 14.48 5.91 7.80
N GLU A 280 13.45 6.71 8.06
CA GLU A 280 12.21 6.23 8.65
C GLU A 280 11.45 5.27 7.73
N SER A 281 11.52 5.46 6.40
CA SER A 281 10.91 4.55 5.44
C SER A 281 11.55 3.18 5.46
N VAL A 282 12.89 3.10 5.49
CA VAL A 282 13.60 1.81 5.62
C VAL A 282 13.16 1.09 6.90
N GLU A 283 13.03 1.80 8.02
CA GLU A 283 12.62 1.20 9.29
C GLU A 283 11.13 0.79 9.33
N ARG A 284 10.22 1.60 8.76
CA ARG A 284 8.76 1.44 8.97
C ARG A 284 7.98 0.90 7.79
N ALA A 285 8.52 0.97 6.57
CA ALA A 285 7.91 0.38 5.39
C ALA A 285 8.41 -1.04 5.10
N SER A 286 9.32 -1.57 5.91
CA SER A 286 9.88 -2.92 5.76
C SER A 286 8.81 -4.02 5.82
N LEU A 287 8.89 -4.97 4.89
CA LEU A 287 8.08 -6.19 4.83
C LEU A 287 8.97 -7.41 5.11
N LEU A 288 8.86 -7.97 6.30
CA LEU A 288 9.61 -9.17 6.71
C LEU A 288 8.94 -10.47 6.24
N THR A 289 7.63 -10.42 6.05
CA THR A 289 6.74 -11.49 5.63
C THR A 289 5.85 -10.98 4.50
N ILE A 290 5.29 -11.90 3.71
CA ILE A 290 4.16 -11.56 2.85
C ILE A 290 2.91 -11.50 3.73
N PRO A 291 2.22 -10.35 3.85
CA PRO A 291 1.02 -10.23 4.68
C PRO A 291 -0.11 -11.08 4.07
N HIS A 292 -1.08 -11.52 4.87
CA HIS A 292 -2.23 -12.26 4.35
C HIS A 292 -3.13 -11.37 3.49
N VAL A 293 -3.27 -10.10 3.87
CA VAL A 293 -4.04 -9.09 3.12
C VAL A 293 -3.21 -7.82 2.96
N ILE A 294 -3.16 -7.27 1.74
CA ILE A 294 -2.50 -5.99 1.46
C ILE A 294 -3.48 -5.02 0.81
N ILE A 295 -3.72 -3.88 1.46
CA ILE A 295 -4.67 -2.85 1.02
C ILE A 295 -3.87 -1.64 0.55
N LEU A 296 -3.92 -1.38 -0.76
CA LEU A 296 -3.20 -0.27 -1.42
C LEU A 296 -4.20 0.58 -2.21
N PRO A 297 -4.91 1.52 -1.57
CA PRO A 297 -5.83 2.41 -2.25
C PRO A 297 -5.11 3.26 -3.29
N SER A 298 -5.80 3.52 -4.41
CA SER A 298 -5.29 4.37 -5.48
C SER A 298 -6.42 4.93 -6.35
N MET A 299 -6.05 5.72 -7.36
CA MET A 299 -6.98 6.22 -8.38
C MET A 299 -7.25 5.22 -9.51
N LEU A 300 -6.54 4.09 -9.55
CA LEU A 300 -6.68 3.03 -10.56
C LEU A 300 -7.99 2.24 -10.35
N THR A 301 -8.43 1.48 -11.34
CA THR A 301 -9.66 0.68 -11.24
C THR A 301 -9.62 -0.23 -10.01
N PRO A 302 -10.69 -0.28 -9.19
CA PRO A 302 -10.73 -1.14 -8.03
C PRO A 302 -10.49 -2.60 -8.44
N THR A 303 -9.63 -3.29 -7.70
CA THR A 303 -9.12 -4.61 -8.10
C THR A 303 -8.87 -5.46 -6.87
N VAL A 304 -9.24 -6.74 -6.93
CA VAL A 304 -8.89 -7.77 -5.95
C VAL A 304 -8.15 -8.88 -6.67
N LYS A 305 -6.98 -9.28 -6.16
CA LYS A 305 -6.19 -10.40 -6.70
C LYS A 305 -5.49 -11.17 -5.60
N ILE A 306 -5.14 -12.43 -5.89
CA ILE A 306 -4.25 -13.21 -5.04
C ILE A 306 -2.85 -13.15 -5.63
N VAL A 307 -1.88 -12.65 -4.86
CA VAL A 307 -0.48 -12.48 -5.28
C VAL A 307 0.42 -13.14 -4.24
N ALA A 308 1.16 -14.18 -4.64
CA ALA A 308 2.05 -14.93 -3.74
C ALA A 308 1.36 -15.38 -2.43
N GLY A 309 0.09 -15.79 -2.53
CA GLY A 309 -0.72 -16.21 -1.37
C GLY A 309 -1.34 -15.07 -0.56
N SER A 310 -1.06 -13.80 -0.88
CA SER A 310 -1.66 -12.61 -0.26
C SER A 310 -2.89 -12.13 -1.03
N VAL A 311 -3.93 -11.68 -0.32
CA VAL A 311 -5.07 -10.97 -0.91
C VAL A 311 -4.71 -9.50 -1.10
N TYR A 312 -4.43 -9.13 -2.34
CA TYR A 312 -4.24 -7.74 -2.74
C TYR A 312 -5.57 -7.06 -3.02
N VAL A 313 -5.80 -5.90 -2.41
CA VAL A 313 -6.97 -5.06 -2.64
C VAL A 313 -6.54 -3.63 -2.99
N ASN A 314 -6.93 -3.18 -4.18
CA ASN A 314 -6.97 -1.77 -4.55
C ASN A 314 -8.42 -1.27 -4.47
N ILE A 315 -8.66 -0.30 -3.60
CA ILE A 315 -9.93 0.41 -3.51
C ILE A 315 -9.79 1.86 -3.94
N ASN A 316 -10.88 2.43 -4.45
CA ASN A 316 -10.95 3.87 -4.68
C ASN A 316 -11.42 4.61 -3.42
N ALA A 317 -11.35 5.94 -3.50
CA ALA A 317 -11.96 6.83 -2.54
C ALA A 317 -13.47 6.54 -2.36
N LEU A 318 -13.95 6.71 -1.13
CA LEU A 318 -15.36 6.66 -0.76
C LEU A 318 -16.15 7.74 -1.49
N VAL A 319 -15.55 8.89 -1.81
CA VAL A 319 -16.20 9.92 -2.60
C VAL A 319 -15.34 10.25 -3.83
N ARG A 320 -15.82 9.84 -5.02
CA ARG A 320 -15.19 10.14 -6.31
C ARG A 320 -16.24 10.56 -7.33
N GLY A 321 -16.45 11.87 -7.46
CA GLY A 321 -17.56 12.41 -8.26
C GLY A 321 -18.88 11.95 -7.65
N ASN A 322 -19.71 11.27 -8.44
CA ASN A 322 -20.99 10.71 -7.98
C ASN A 322 -20.87 9.24 -7.54
N ASN A 323 -19.68 8.66 -7.57
CA ASN A 323 -19.47 7.27 -7.15
C ASN A 323 -18.97 7.23 -5.71
N SER A 324 -19.60 6.35 -4.93
CA SER A 324 -19.13 5.99 -3.60
C SER A 324 -18.84 4.52 -3.49
N THR A 325 -17.65 4.14 -3.04
CA THR A 325 -17.21 2.74 -2.96
C THR A 325 -16.45 2.42 -1.68
N PHE A 326 -16.64 1.20 -1.17
CA PHE A 326 -15.90 0.66 -0.04
C PHE A 326 -15.69 -0.85 -0.19
N MET A 327 -14.86 -1.44 0.66
CA MET A 327 -14.56 -2.87 0.70
C MET A 327 -15.34 -3.56 1.82
N LYS A 328 -15.87 -4.75 1.55
CA LYS A 328 -16.24 -5.76 2.55
C LYS A 328 -15.32 -6.97 2.36
N LEU A 329 -14.63 -7.38 3.40
CA LEU A 329 -13.85 -8.62 3.47
C LEU A 329 -14.50 -9.52 4.52
N LYS A 330 -14.75 -10.77 4.17
CA LYS A 330 -15.16 -11.82 5.09
C LYS A 330 -14.16 -12.96 5.03
N ILE A 331 -13.74 -13.46 6.18
CA ILE A 331 -12.90 -14.65 6.31
C ILE A 331 -13.64 -15.66 7.18
N ASP A 332 -13.79 -16.89 6.69
CA ASP A 332 -14.32 -18.01 7.47
C ASP A 332 -13.15 -18.84 8.01
N PHE A 333 -12.94 -18.80 9.33
CA PHE A 333 -11.84 -19.53 9.96
C PHE A 333 -12.15 -21.02 10.17
N ASN A 334 -13.42 -21.41 10.16
CA ASN A 334 -13.81 -22.81 10.36
C ASN A 334 -13.44 -23.69 9.16
N GLU A 335 -13.48 -23.13 7.95
CA GLU A 335 -13.03 -23.84 6.74
C GLU A 335 -11.51 -24.05 6.70
N ILE A 336 -10.74 -23.18 7.36
CA ILE A 336 -9.27 -23.28 7.43
C ILE A 336 -8.88 -24.49 8.27
N ASP A 337 -9.45 -24.61 9.48
CA ASP A 337 -9.12 -25.69 10.41
C ASP A 337 -9.52 -27.07 9.85
N ALA A 338 -10.62 -27.14 9.10
CA ALA A 338 -11.10 -28.36 8.45
C ALA A 338 -10.19 -28.89 7.32
N LYS A 339 -9.25 -28.09 6.81
CA LYS A 339 -8.36 -28.44 5.67
C LYS A 339 -6.87 -28.50 6.03
N THR A 340 -6.53 -28.45 7.32
CA THR A 340 -5.14 -28.41 7.84
C THR A 340 -4.26 -29.61 7.47
N ASP A 341 -4.79 -30.65 6.82
CA ASP A 341 -4.00 -31.77 6.26
C ASP A 341 -3.28 -31.44 4.93
N ASN A 342 -3.56 -30.31 4.27
CA ASN A 342 -2.93 -29.93 3.00
C ASN A 342 -1.97 -28.74 3.15
N SER A 343 -0.68 -28.95 2.88
CA SER A 343 0.42 -27.96 2.98
C SER A 343 0.36 -26.79 1.98
N HIS A 344 -0.76 -26.58 1.29
CA HIS A 344 -0.90 -25.61 0.19
C HIS A 344 -2.06 -24.62 0.35
N THR A 345 -2.86 -24.69 1.42
CA THR A 345 -3.97 -23.76 1.65
C THR A 345 -3.47 -22.42 2.21
N SER A 346 -3.78 -21.31 1.52
CA SER A 346 -3.56 -19.96 2.04
C SER A 346 -4.84 -19.40 2.65
N ILE A 347 -4.75 -18.48 3.62
CA ILE A 347 -5.91 -17.68 4.08
C ILE A 347 -6.67 -17.06 2.91
N ALA A 348 -5.97 -16.70 1.83
CA ALA A 348 -6.57 -16.14 0.64
C ALA A 348 -7.68 -17.00 0.01
N ASP A 349 -7.61 -18.33 0.17
CA ASP A 349 -8.61 -19.27 -0.36
C ASP A 349 -9.95 -19.20 0.38
N PHE A 350 -9.96 -18.61 1.58
CA PHE A 350 -11.11 -18.49 2.48
C PHE A 350 -11.57 -17.03 2.65
N CYS A 351 -11.01 -16.12 1.85
CA CYS A 351 -11.36 -14.71 1.84
C CYS A 351 -12.41 -14.41 0.77
N GLU A 352 -13.57 -13.90 1.17
CA GLU A 352 -14.54 -13.29 0.28
C GLU A 352 -14.39 -11.76 0.33
N VAL A 353 -13.88 -11.16 -0.75
CA VAL A 353 -13.74 -9.70 -0.87
C VAL A 353 -14.74 -9.14 -1.88
N LYS A 354 -15.49 -8.12 -1.48
CA LYS A 354 -16.41 -7.37 -2.34
C LYS A 354 -16.09 -5.89 -2.29
N ILE A 355 -16.03 -5.26 -3.47
CA ILE A 355 -16.00 -3.80 -3.60
C ILE A 355 -17.42 -3.34 -3.89
N VAL A 356 -18.02 -2.69 -2.90
CA VAL A 356 -19.44 -2.33 -2.87
C VAL A 356 -19.59 -0.86 -3.21
N ARG A 357 -20.63 -0.51 -3.97
CA ARG A 357 -21.05 0.88 -4.14
C ARG A 357 -22.03 1.25 -3.03
N LEU A 358 -21.80 2.38 -2.37
CA LEU A 358 -22.67 2.90 -1.33
C LEU A 358 -24.04 3.29 -1.90
#